data_AF-A0A0F4J3B3-F1
#
_entry.id   AF-A0A0F4J3B3-F1
#
_cell.length_a   1.000
_cell.length_b   1.000
_cell.length_c   1.000
_cell.angle_alpha   90.00
_cell.angle_beta   90.00
_cell.angle_gamma   90.00
#
_symmetry.space_group_name_H-M   'P 1'
#
loop_
_entity.id
_entity.type
_entity.pdbx_description
1 polymer ?
#
loop_
_entity_poly.entity_id
_entity_poly.type
_entity_poly.pdbx_seq_one_letter_code
_entity_poly.pdbx_strand_id
1 'polypeptide(L)'
;WEPVARHTETITVAGAEDVEVEILETARGPVIVNEDSRALSLRYPPRVRADLGFAALPALLRARTVADVDRALDGWAEPVNVVHAADSEGGLLHRVAGAVPLREAANRLRPVPAWDARHAWRGWAETPAEPVRGFAVMANARGIASPLGVEFAPPHRADRIRALLSDSADWSPKAMADVHRDTHLASAAPLLALLPGLEPLSPAAARLRDRLLDWDRRMEADSTDAAVFASFRTAVVRRLAADPVFAELAGAPDGPEVFHPWLYLIPRVGYALEGLLTTHLLPGLDRAAHVRAALEETAAAEAPEAPWSDSHRLTPWQAVPDPDAEWPGLGGDHDCVNATSSVPGVTDTVARASAARYVWDLADRENSLWAVPLGADGVTGSPHHRDQLPLWARCELVPVVTDWTRLTKERS
;
A
#
# COMPACT_ATOMS: atom_id res chain seq x y z
N TRP A 1 -22.08 25.33 -23.72
CA TRP A 1 -21.33 24.43 -24.61
C TRP A 1 -20.08 25.17 -25.06
N GLU A 2 -18.93 24.53 -24.91
CA GLU A 2 -17.62 25.05 -25.31
C GLU A 2 -16.96 24.06 -26.29
N PRO A 3 -16.12 24.52 -27.24
CA PRO A 3 -15.36 23.62 -28.08
C PRO A 3 -14.45 22.69 -27.25
N VAL A 4 -14.37 21.42 -27.66
CA VAL A 4 -13.46 20.42 -27.10
C VAL A 4 -12.25 20.32 -28.02
N ALA A 5 -11.04 20.34 -27.45
CA ALA A 5 -9.83 20.12 -28.23
C ALA A 5 -9.75 18.63 -28.60
N ARG A 6 -9.44 18.35 -29.86
CA ARG A 6 -9.38 17.00 -30.42
C ARG A 6 -8.17 16.85 -31.32
N HIS A 7 -7.41 15.77 -31.12
CA HIS A 7 -6.41 15.30 -32.07
C HIS A 7 -6.30 13.77 -32.01
N THR A 8 -5.62 13.19 -33.00
CA THR A 8 -5.35 11.75 -33.06
C THR A 8 -3.86 11.53 -32.85
N GLU A 9 -3.52 10.54 -32.04
CA GLU A 9 -2.15 10.04 -31.86
C GLU A 9 -2.04 8.61 -32.38
N THR A 10 -0.87 8.23 -32.86
CA THR A 10 -0.60 6.87 -33.36
C THR A 10 0.35 6.16 -32.40
N ILE A 11 -0.10 5.04 -31.85
CA ILE A 11 0.70 4.16 -30.99
C ILE A 11 1.25 3.02 -31.85
N THR A 12 2.56 2.97 -32.01
CA THR A 12 3.23 1.86 -32.70
C THR A 12 3.29 0.64 -31.78
N VAL A 13 2.80 -0.52 -32.24
CA VAL A 13 2.76 -1.75 -31.45
C VAL A 13 3.73 -2.79 -32.02
N ALA A 14 4.66 -3.27 -31.19
CA ALA A 14 5.64 -4.26 -31.63
C ALA A 14 4.95 -5.55 -32.12
N GLY A 15 5.17 -5.91 -33.38
CA GLY A 15 4.62 -7.12 -33.99
C GLY A 15 3.13 -7.03 -34.38
N ALA A 16 2.52 -5.84 -34.33
CA ALA A 16 1.14 -5.61 -34.74
C ALA A 16 1.00 -4.31 -35.55
N GLU A 17 -0.21 -4.03 -36.04
CA GLU A 17 -0.52 -2.77 -36.70
C GLU A 17 -0.54 -1.61 -35.70
N ASP A 18 -0.26 -0.41 -36.22
CA ASP A 18 -0.36 0.83 -35.45
C ASP A 18 -1.81 1.05 -34.97
N VAL A 19 -1.94 1.55 -33.75
CA VAL A 19 -3.24 1.86 -33.15
C VAL A 19 -3.43 3.38 -33.14
N GLU A 20 -4.45 3.87 -33.84
CA GLU A 20 -4.86 5.27 -33.72
C GLU A 20 -5.74 5.48 -32.50
N VAL A 21 -5.41 6.50 -31.70
CA VAL A 21 -6.13 6.87 -30.49
C VAL A 21 -6.59 8.32 -30.61
N GLU A 22 -7.91 8.53 -30.48
CA GLU A 22 -8.47 9.88 -30.39
C GLU A 22 -8.26 10.44 -28.98
N ILE A 23 -7.68 11.64 -28.90
CA ILE A 23 -7.46 12.36 -27.66
C ILE A 23 -8.42 13.55 -27.61
N LEU A 24 -9.23 13.60 -26.55
CA LEU A 24 -10.16 14.69 -26.28
C LEU A 24 -9.76 15.43 -25.00
N GLU A 25 -9.75 16.76 -25.05
CA GLU A 25 -9.49 17.60 -23.89
C GLU A 25 -10.56 18.68 -23.70
N THR A 26 -11.15 18.68 -22.51
CA THR A 26 -12.13 19.69 -22.07
C THR A 26 -11.45 20.74 -21.18
N ALA A 27 -12.15 21.81 -20.79
CA ALA A 27 -11.62 22.75 -19.79
C ALA A 27 -11.30 22.10 -18.42
N ARG A 28 -11.84 20.89 -18.16
CA ARG A 28 -11.54 20.12 -16.94
C ARG A 28 -10.26 19.29 -17.06
N GLY A 29 -9.83 18.93 -18.27
CA GLY A 29 -8.68 18.07 -18.53
C GLY A 29 -8.96 16.99 -19.59
N PRO A 30 -8.04 16.03 -19.78
CA PRO A 30 -8.21 14.95 -20.73
C PRO A 30 -9.44 14.09 -20.40
N VAL A 31 -10.13 13.62 -21.43
CA VAL A 31 -11.19 12.61 -21.30
C VAL A 31 -10.53 11.24 -21.20
N ILE A 32 -10.78 10.52 -20.11
CA ILE A 32 -10.17 9.21 -19.79
C ILE A 32 -11.15 8.04 -19.90
N VAL A 33 -12.44 8.34 -20.01
CA VAL A 33 -13.51 7.39 -20.36
C VAL A 33 -14.39 8.12 -21.35
N ASN A 34 -14.63 7.53 -22.52
CA ASN A 34 -15.48 8.09 -23.56
C ASN A 34 -16.37 6.97 -24.14
N GLU A 35 -17.55 6.80 -23.56
CA GLU A 35 -18.53 5.77 -23.90
C GLU A 35 -19.86 6.44 -24.27
N ASP A 36 -20.73 5.75 -25.02
CA ASP A 36 -21.98 6.32 -25.56
C ASP A 36 -22.88 7.00 -24.52
N SER A 37 -22.84 6.52 -23.27
CA SER A 37 -23.66 7.03 -22.17
C SER A 37 -22.90 7.92 -21.18
N ARG A 38 -21.56 7.96 -21.24
CA ARG A 38 -20.73 8.63 -20.23
C ARG A 38 -19.36 9.04 -20.76
N ALA A 39 -19.00 10.29 -20.50
CA ALA A 39 -17.61 10.75 -20.60
C ALA A 39 -17.08 11.18 -19.21
N LEU A 40 -15.87 10.74 -18.86
CA LEU A 40 -15.16 11.21 -17.66
C LEU A 40 -13.90 11.98 -18.04
N SER A 41 -13.76 13.18 -17.49
CA SER A 41 -12.55 13.98 -17.62
C SER A 41 -11.76 13.99 -16.31
N LEU A 42 -10.43 13.80 -16.40
CA LEU A 42 -9.53 13.82 -15.27
C LEU A 42 -8.95 15.21 -15.04
N ARG A 43 -9.34 15.84 -13.93
CA ARG A 43 -8.71 17.08 -13.44
C ARG A 43 -7.76 16.76 -12.28
N TYR A 44 -6.46 16.96 -12.47
CA TYR A 44 -5.43 16.67 -11.46
C TYR A 44 -4.36 17.78 -11.39
N PRO A 45 -3.72 18.00 -10.22
CA PRO A 45 -2.91 19.20 -9.97
C PRO A 45 -1.77 19.44 -10.98
N PRO A 46 -0.94 18.46 -11.36
CA PRO A 46 0.13 18.67 -12.35
C PRO A 46 -0.37 19.21 -13.70
N ARG A 47 -1.51 18.71 -14.20
CA ARG A 47 -2.09 19.19 -15.46
C ARG A 47 -2.60 20.62 -15.34
N VAL A 48 -3.17 20.99 -14.19
CA VAL A 48 -3.68 22.34 -13.94
C VAL A 48 -2.56 23.35 -13.68
N ARG A 49 -1.50 22.92 -12.98
CA ARG A 49 -0.34 23.77 -12.63
C ARG A 49 0.71 23.85 -13.73
N ALA A 50 0.70 22.90 -14.67
CA ALA A 50 1.80 22.65 -15.60
C ALA A 50 3.16 22.46 -14.86
N ASP A 51 3.09 21.88 -13.66
CA ASP A 51 4.23 21.72 -12.75
C ASP A 51 4.03 20.49 -11.86
N LEU A 52 5.02 19.60 -11.87
CA LEU A 52 5.09 18.41 -11.02
C LEU A 52 5.76 18.68 -9.66
N GLY A 53 6.41 19.84 -9.50
CA GLY A 53 7.22 20.18 -8.32
C GLY A 53 8.68 19.72 -8.41
N PHE A 54 9.13 19.29 -9.59
CA PHE A 54 10.51 18.80 -9.80
C PHE A 54 11.57 19.87 -9.54
N ALA A 55 11.20 21.16 -9.65
CA ALA A 55 12.08 22.28 -9.30
C ALA A 55 12.50 22.29 -7.82
N ALA A 56 11.81 21.56 -6.93
CA ALA A 56 12.19 21.40 -5.54
C ALA A 56 13.41 20.46 -5.35
N LEU A 57 13.62 19.51 -6.27
CA LEU A 57 14.65 18.46 -6.11
C LEU A 57 16.08 19.01 -5.97
N PRO A 58 16.54 19.99 -6.78
CA PRO A 58 17.87 20.55 -6.62
C PRO A 58 18.07 21.30 -5.30
N ALA A 59 17.01 21.83 -4.69
CA ALA A 59 17.08 22.45 -3.37
C ALA A 59 17.15 21.38 -2.27
N LEU A 60 16.34 20.33 -2.36
CA LEU A 60 16.37 19.17 -1.45
C LEU A 60 17.75 18.49 -1.43
N LEU A 61 18.37 18.28 -2.59
CA LEU A 61 19.72 17.68 -2.70
C LEU A 61 20.83 18.55 -2.08
N ARG A 62 20.59 19.84 -1.87
CA ARG A 62 21.55 20.78 -1.27
C ARG A 62 21.19 21.18 0.16
N ALA A 63 20.05 20.73 0.67
CA ALA A 63 19.57 21.05 2.00
C ALA A 63 20.58 20.60 3.05
N ARG A 64 20.81 21.44 4.06
CA ARG A 64 21.72 21.14 5.19
C ARG A 64 20.98 21.07 6.51
N THR A 65 19.86 21.77 6.60
CA THR A 65 19.00 21.82 7.78
C THR A 65 17.59 21.40 7.41
N VAL A 66 16.81 21.01 8.41
CA VAL A 66 15.37 20.77 8.28
C VAL A 66 14.65 22.01 7.75
N ALA A 67 15.09 23.22 8.10
CA ALA A 67 14.51 24.46 7.57
C ALA A 67 14.72 24.62 6.05
N ASP A 68 15.84 24.12 5.52
CA ASP A 68 16.06 24.08 4.06
C ASP A 68 15.13 23.07 3.38
N VAL A 69 14.95 21.90 3.99
CA VAL A 69 14.02 20.86 3.51
C VAL A 69 12.59 21.40 3.49
N ASP A 70 12.16 22.01 4.59
CA ASP A 70 10.82 22.58 4.76
C ASP A 70 10.51 23.62 3.68
N ARG A 71 11.44 24.56 3.45
CA ARG A 71 11.32 25.59 2.40
C ARG A 71 11.32 25.00 0.99
N ALA A 72 12.15 23.98 0.73
CA ALA A 72 12.19 23.35 -0.58
C ALA A 72 10.86 22.68 -0.94
N LEU A 73 10.17 22.11 0.06
CA LEU A 73 8.89 21.42 -0.12
C LEU A 73 7.71 22.35 -0.41
N ASP A 74 7.85 23.67 -0.26
CA ASP A 74 6.82 24.62 -0.70
C ASP A 74 6.64 24.61 -2.23
N GLY A 75 7.66 24.17 -2.97
CA GLY A 75 7.59 23.94 -4.42
C GLY A 75 7.06 22.56 -4.82
N TRP A 76 6.75 21.67 -3.87
CA TRP A 76 6.31 20.30 -4.17
C TRP A 76 4.83 20.25 -4.58
N ALA A 77 4.50 19.47 -5.62
CA ALA A 77 3.12 19.33 -6.10
C ALA A 77 2.57 17.90 -5.93
N GLU A 78 3.25 16.88 -6.47
CA GLU A 78 2.82 15.48 -6.39
C GLU A 78 4.02 14.53 -6.20
N PRO A 79 3.83 13.36 -5.55
CA PRO A 79 2.63 12.98 -4.80
C PRO A 79 2.46 13.80 -3.51
N VAL A 80 1.24 13.87 -3.00
CA VAL A 80 0.97 14.45 -1.67
C VAL A 80 1.51 13.50 -0.59
N ASN A 81 2.53 13.94 0.13
CA ASN A 81 3.23 13.14 1.13
C ASN A 81 3.11 13.76 2.51
N VAL A 82 3.04 12.91 3.54
CA VAL A 82 3.46 13.32 4.88
C VAL A 82 4.98 13.13 4.94
N VAL A 83 5.69 14.22 5.14
CA VAL A 83 7.15 14.29 5.18
C VAL A 83 7.61 14.34 6.62
N HIS A 84 8.53 13.41 6.94
CA HIS A 84 9.37 13.48 8.13
C HIS A 84 10.78 13.86 7.70
N ALA A 85 11.39 14.79 8.43
CA ALA A 85 12.79 15.12 8.26
C ALA A 85 13.44 15.36 9.62
N ALA A 86 14.73 15.07 9.70
CA ALA A 86 15.57 15.37 10.85
C ALA A 86 16.96 15.78 10.34
N ASP A 87 17.70 16.56 11.13
CA ASP A 87 19.07 16.94 10.83
C ASP A 87 20.01 16.72 12.03
N SER A 88 21.32 16.85 11.79
CA SER A 88 22.36 16.69 12.80
C SER A 88 22.41 17.83 13.83
N GLU A 89 21.67 18.92 13.62
CA GLU A 89 21.53 20.05 14.56
C GLU A 89 20.35 19.86 15.53
N GLY A 90 19.58 18.78 15.37
CA GLY A 90 18.42 18.44 16.19
C GLY A 90 17.10 19.00 15.65
N GLY A 91 17.07 19.54 14.43
CA GLY A 91 15.84 19.93 13.74
C GLY A 91 14.95 18.73 13.46
N LEU A 92 13.63 18.91 13.55
CA LEU A 92 12.61 17.89 13.27
C LEU A 92 11.46 18.48 12.47
N LEU A 93 10.95 17.74 11.48
CA LEU A 93 9.82 18.12 10.63
C LEU A 93 8.76 17.02 10.61
N HIS A 94 7.50 17.42 10.72
CA HIS A 94 6.34 16.59 10.45
C HIS A 94 5.26 17.43 9.78
N ARG A 95 5.20 17.38 8.45
CA ARG A 95 4.24 18.15 7.65
C ARG A 95 3.69 17.38 6.48
N VAL A 96 2.58 17.84 5.93
CA VAL A 96 2.16 17.45 4.58
C VAL A 96 2.89 18.34 3.56
N ALA A 97 3.25 17.77 2.41
CA ALA A 97 3.77 18.49 1.25
C ALA A 97 3.05 18.00 -0.01
N GLY A 98 2.65 18.93 -0.88
CA GLY A 98 1.92 18.64 -2.13
C GLY A 98 0.74 19.58 -2.38
N ALA A 99 0.18 19.50 -3.58
CA ALA A 99 -0.86 20.40 -4.07
C ALA A 99 -2.25 19.77 -3.98
N VAL A 100 -3.01 20.09 -2.94
CA VAL A 100 -4.39 19.60 -2.79
C VAL A 100 -5.39 20.72 -3.15
N PRO A 101 -6.27 20.54 -4.14
CA PRO A 101 -7.20 21.58 -4.53
C PRO A 101 -8.34 21.76 -3.52
N LEU A 102 -8.71 23.02 -3.24
CA LEU A 102 -9.94 23.33 -2.50
C LEU A 102 -11.14 23.09 -3.41
N ARG A 103 -12.02 22.20 -3.00
CA ARG A 103 -13.18 21.74 -3.78
C ARG A 103 -14.30 21.26 -2.87
N GLU A 104 -15.50 21.17 -3.43
CA GLU A 104 -16.68 20.67 -2.72
C GLU A 104 -16.50 19.19 -2.31
N ALA A 105 -17.19 18.77 -1.26
CA ALA A 105 -16.97 17.45 -0.64
C ALA A 105 -17.27 16.28 -1.60
N ALA A 106 -18.29 16.39 -2.46
CA ALA A 106 -18.64 15.33 -3.40
C ALA A 106 -17.52 15.05 -4.42
N ASN A 107 -16.70 16.05 -4.76
CA ASN A 107 -15.52 15.86 -5.63
C ASN A 107 -14.50 14.85 -5.06
N ARG A 108 -14.56 14.56 -3.75
CA ARG A 108 -13.65 13.61 -3.09
C ARG A 108 -14.17 12.17 -3.06
N LEU A 109 -15.43 11.95 -3.42
CA LEU A 109 -16.12 10.67 -3.24
C LEU A 109 -16.51 10.00 -4.54
N ARG A 110 -16.77 10.79 -5.59
CA ARG A 110 -17.30 10.29 -6.87
C ARG A 110 -17.00 11.25 -8.02
N PRO A 111 -17.12 10.80 -9.28
CA PRO A 111 -17.24 11.70 -10.41
C PRO A 111 -18.38 12.71 -10.19
N VAL A 112 -18.16 13.96 -10.58
CA VAL A 112 -19.11 15.06 -10.38
C VAL A 112 -19.45 15.75 -11.70
N PRO A 113 -20.65 16.35 -11.82
CA PRO A 113 -21.05 17.12 -13.00
C PRO A 113 -20.04 18.24 -13.34
N ALA A 114 -19.27 18.05 -14.41
CA ALA A 114 -18.21 18.97 -14.82
C ALA A 114 -18.72 20.38 -15.16
N TRP A 115 -19.97 20.49 -15.63
CA TRP A 115 -20.61 21.74 -16.01
C TRP A 115 -21.10 22.58 -14.82
N ASP A 116 -21.20 21.99 -13.63
CA ASP A 116 -21.68 22.69 -12.46
C ASP A 116 -20.53 23.45 -11.76
N ALA A 117 -20.68 24.77 -11.65
CA ALA A 117 -19.70 25.65 -11.04
C ALA A 117 -19.44 25.33 -9.56
N ARG A 118 -20.36 24.65 -8.87
CA ARG A 118 -20.18 24.20 -7.47
C ARG A 118 -18.99 23.24 -7.32
N HIS A 119 -18.68 22.47 -8.37
CA HIS A 119 -17.60 21.49 -8.36
C HIS A 119 -16.26 22.03 -8.87
N ALA A 120 -16.18 23.32 -9.21
CA ALA A 120 -14.93 23.96 -9.59
C ALA A 120 -13.96 24.07 -8.40
N TRP A 121 -12.66 23.99 -8.70
CA TRP A 121 -11.61 24.20 -7.70
C TRP A 121 -11.48 25.69 -7.35
N ARG A 122 -11.22 25.99 -6.09
CA ARG A 122 -11.14 27.36 -5.54
C ARG A 122 -9.79 27.59 -4.86
N GLY A 123 -8.72 27.49 -5.64
CA GLY A 123 -7.36 27.56 -5.12
C GLY A 123 -6.89 26.24 -4.51
N TRP A 124 -5.92 26.33 -3.61
CA TRP A 124 -5.20 25.20 -3.02
C TRP A 124 -5.36 25.20 -1.50
N ALA A 125 -5.47 24.01 -0.92
CA ALA A 125 -5.56 23.83 0.52
C ALA A 125 -4.19 24.09 1.16
N GLU A 126 -4.20 24.63 2.37
CA GLU A 126 -3.00 24.71 3.20
C GLU A 126 -2.55 23.30 3.60
N THR A 127 -1.24 23.07 3.64
CA THR A 127 -0.68 21.79 4.06
C THR A 127 -0.46 21.76 5.58
N PRO A 128 -1.09 20.85 6.34
CA PRO A 128 -0.93 20.76 7.79
C PRO A 128 0.51 20.42 8.22
N ALA A 129 0.92 20.91 9.38
CA ALA A 129 2.16 20.55 10.06
C ALA A 129 1.93 20.45 11.57
N GLU A 130 2.69 19.57 12.24
CA GLU A 130 2.63 19.38 13.69
C GLU A 130 4.04 19.32 14.29
N PRO A 131 4.24 19.81 15.53
CA PRO A 131 5.51 19.64 16.21
C PRO A 131 5.76 18.17 16.55
N VAL A 132 6.99 17.70 16.37
CA VAL A 132 7.39 16.35 16.79
C VAL A 132 7.60 16.31 18.30
N ARG A 133 6.95 15.37 18.99
CA ARG A 133 7.08 15.15 20.43
C ARG A 133 7.62 13.74 20.67
N GLY A 134 8.90 13.63 21.00
CA GLY A 134 9.60 12.34 21.07
C GLY A 134 9.90 11.82 19.66
N PHE A 135 8.93 11.17 19.03
CA PHE A 135 9.03 10.65 17.67
C PHE A 135 7.73 10.89 16.87
N ALA A 136 7.82 10.84 15.55
CA ALA A 136 6.66 10.90 14.64
C ALA A 136 6.52 9.57 13.89
N VAL A 137 5.28 9.14 13.68
CA VAL A 137 4.96 7.91 12.94
C VAL A 137 3.95 8.22 11.86
N MET A 138 4.23 7.76 10.64
CA MET A 138 3.31 7.80 9.52
C MET A 138 3.44 6.50 8.74
N ALA A 139 2.34 5.77 8.66
CA ALA A 139 2.23 4.52 7.91
C ALA A 139 0.99 4.58 7.00
N ASN A 140 0.85 5.66 6.24
CA ASN A 140 -0.30 5.98 5.37
C ASN A 140 -1.66 6.09 6.08
N ALA A 141 -1.65 6.10 7.41
CA ALA A 141 -2.83 6.36 8.22
C ALA A 141 -3.30 7.82 8.08
N ARG A 142 -4.56 8.08 8.40
CA ARG A 142 -5.22 9.39 8.25
C ARG A 142 -4.40 10.56 8.80
N GLY A 143 -3.96 10.46 10.07
CA GLY A 143 -3.00 11.38 10.71
C GLY A 143 -3.23 12.88 10.41
N ILE A 144 -2.13 13.62 10.25
CA ILE A 144 -2.15 15.06 9.94
C ILE A 144 -2.73 15.36 8.55
N ALA A 145 -2.80 14.36 7.67
CA ALA A 145 -3.37 14.49 6.33
C ALA A 145 -4.92 14.37 6.32
N SER A 146 -5.55 14.12 7.47
CA SER A 146 -7.01 13.94 7.60
C SER A 146 -7.85 14.97 6.84
N PRO A 147 -7.55 16.29 6.86
CA PRO A 147 -8.39 17.27 6.17
C PRO A 147 -8.35 17.17 4.64
N LEU A 148 -7.33 16.51 4.09
CA LEU A 148 -6.96 16.56 2.67
C LEU A 148 -7.42 15.34 1.86
N GLY A 149 -7.76 14.22 2.51
CA GLY A 149 -8.11 12.96 1.86
C GLY A 149 -9.35 12.28 2.42
N VAL A 150 -9.79 11.20 1.78
CA VAL A 150 -10.94 10.38 2.22
C VAL A 150 -10.45 9.00 2.62
N GLU A 151 -9.77 8.31 1.71
CA GLU A 151 -9.23 6.97 1.87
C GLU A 151 -7.79 7.03 2.40
N PHE A 152 -7.53 6.26 3.45
CA PHE A 152 -6.24 6.12 4.11
C PHE A 152 -6.08 4.67 4.54
N ALA A 153 -4.86 4.23 4.80
CA ALA A 153 -4.65 2.92 5.40
C ALA A 153 -5.27 2.89 6.83
N PRO A 154 -5.76 1.73 7.29
CA PRO A 154 -6.07 1.52 8.69
C PRO A 154 -4.87 1.85 9.60
N PRO A 155 -5.10 2.24 10.86
CA PRO A 155 -4.03 2.73 11.73
C PRO A 155 -3.08 1.63 12.25
N HIS A 156 -3.39 0.34 12.00
CA HIS A 156 -2.66 -0.83 12.52
C HIS A 156 -1.14 -0.70 12.49
N ARG A 157 -0.56 -0.38 11.32
CA ARG A 157 0.89 -0.20 11.17
C ARG A 157 1.42 0.97 11.99
N ALA A 158 0.72 2.10 11.96
CA ALA A 158 1.14 3.30 12.69
C ALA A 158 1.07 3.08 14.20
N ASP A 159 0.03 2.42 14.69
CA ASP A 159 -0.14 2.12 16.11
C ASP A 159 0.86 1.07 16.58
N ARG A 160 1.14 0.05 15.76
CA ARG A 160 2.16 -0.96 16.07
C ARG A 160 3.56 -0.37 16.13
N ILE A 161 3.94 0.47 15.16
CA ILE A 161 5.24 1.19 15.19
C ILE A 161 5.31 2.08 16.43
N ARG A 162 4.24 2.83 16.75
CA ARG A 162 4.21 3.68 17.95
C ARG A 162 4.39 2.87 19.23
N ALA A 163 3.74 1.71 19.35
CA ALA A 163 3.90 0.83 20.50
C ALA A 163 5.36 0.34 20.63
N LEU A 164 5.94 -0.19 19.54
CA LEU A 164 7.33 -0.66 19.51
C LEU A 164 8.34 0.44 19.88
N LEU A 165 8.14 1.67 19.39
CA LEU A 165 9.01 2.80 19.70
C LEU A 165 8.83 3.33 21.13
N SER A 166 7.60 3.30 21.66
CA SER A 166 7.31 3.74 23.03
C SER A 166 7.85 2.78 24.09
N ASP A 167 7.85 1.48 23.78
CA ASP A 167 8.35 0.43 24.67
C ASP A 167 9.88 0.26 24.59
N SER A 168 10.53 0.89 23.60
CA SER A 168 11.98 0.81 23.42
C SER A 168 12.72 1.94 24.14
N ALA A 169 13.81 1.56 24.82
CA ALA A 169 14.84 2.48 25.29
C ALA A 169 16.11 2.46 24.41
N ASP A 170 16.14 1.61 23.38
CA ASP A 170 17.24 1.47 22.43
C ASP A 170 16.76 1.89 21.02
N TRP A 171 17.29 3.02 20.56
CA TRP A 171 17.04 3.56 19.22
C TRP A 171 18.29 3.46 18.32
N SER A 172 19.17 2.50 18.61
CA SER A 172 20.27 2.18 17.72
C SER A 172 19.76 1.76 16.34
N PRO A 173 20.56 1.94 15.27
CA PRO A 173 20.16 1.55 13.93
C PRO A 173 19.72 0.09 13.82
N LYS A 174 20.36 -0.81 14.58
CA LYS A 174 20.01 -2.23 14.66
C LYS A 174 18.62 -2.44 15.29
N ALA A 175 18.33 -1.78 16.41
CA ALA A 175 17.01 -1.87 17.05
C ALA A 175 15.89 -1.30 16.16
N MET A 176 16.18 -0.26 15.38
CA MET A 176 15.22 0.30 14.41
C MET A 176 14.96 -0.66 13.24
N ALA A 177 15.97 -1.43 12.81
CA ALA A 177 15.78 -2.48 11.83
C ALA A 177 14.80 -3.56 12.31
N ASP A 178 14.75 -3.86 13.62
CA ASP A 178 13.81 -4.83 14.19
C ASP A 178 12.35 -4.41 14.06
N VAL A 179 12.06 -3.10 14.08
CA VAL A 179 10.72 -2.57 13.83
C VAL A 179 10.23 -2.97 12.43
N HIS A 180 11.12 -2.97 11.42
CA HIS A 180 10.77 -3.38 10.05
C HIS A 180 10.36 -4.85 9.93
N ARG A 181 10.75 -5.69 10.89
CA ARG A 181 10.51 -7.14 10.87
C ARG A 181 9.18 -7.53 11.50
N ASP A 182 8.47 -6.59 12.14
CA ASP A 182 7.27 -6.93 12.89
C ASP A 182 6.11 -7.38 11.97
N THR A 183 5.63 -8.59 12.24
CA THR A 183 4.59 -9.30 11.48
C THR A 183 3.26 -9.39 12.22
N HIS A 184 3.05 -8.59 13.28
CA HIS A 184 1.81 -8.64 14.04
C HIS A 184 0.63 -8.07 13.24
N LEU A 185 -0.42 -8.88 13.05
CA LEU A 185 -1.60 -8.56 12.24
C LEU A 185 -2.78 -8.13 13.11
N ALA A 186 -2.81 -6.84 13.48
CA ALA A 186 -3.89 -6.30 14.30
C ALA A 186 -5.27 -6.39 13.61
N SER A 187 -5.33 -6.32 12.28
CA SER A 187 -6.58 -6.42 11.49
C SER A 187 -7.25 -7.79 11.53
N ALA A 188 -6.59 -8.82 12.07
CA ALA A 188 -7.21 -10.12 12.32
C ALA A 188 -8.24 -10.07 13.47
N ALA A 189 -8.12 -9.11 14.39
CA ALA A 189 -8.90 -9.09 15.63
C ALA A 189 -10.42 -9.09 15.42
N PRO A 190 -11.01 -8.25 14.53
CA PRO A 190 -12.45 -8.22 14.32
C PRO A 190 -13.03 -9.54 13.80
N LEU A 191 -12.28 -10.26 12.98
CA LEU A 191 -12.68 -11.58 12.49
C LEU A 191 -12.62 -12.63 13.59
N LEU A 192 -11.51 -12.70 14.33
CA LEU A 192 -11.34 -13.65 15.42
C LEU A 192 -12.34 -13.41 16.56
N ALA A 193 -12.74 -12.16 16.80
CA ALA A 193 -13.74 -11.81 17.82
C ALA A 193 -15.13 -12.42 17.56
N LEU A 194 -15.46 -12.79 16.31
CA LEU A 194 -16.73 -13.43 15.99
C LEU A 194 -16.73 -14.93 16.31
N LEU A 195 -15.57 -15.57 16.40
CA LEU A 195 -15.42 -17.02 16.53
C LEU A 195 -16.06 -17.63 17.80
N PRO A 196 -15.95 -17.05 19.01
CA PRO A 196 -16.47 -17.68 20.22
C PRO A 196 -17.99 -17.87 20.25
N GLY A 197 -18.74 -17.06 19.48
CA GLY A 197 -20.20 -17.07 19.47
C GLY A 197 -20.82 -17.95 18.37
N LEU A 198 -20.01 -18.64 17.56
CA LEU A 198 -20.51 -19.42 16.42
C LEU A 198 -20.95 -20.81 16.91
N GLU A 199 -22.25 -21.09 16.85
CA GLU A 199 -22.81 -22.40 17.12
C GLU A 199 -24.03 -22.66 16.21
N PRO A 200 -24.30 -23.93 15.80
CA PRO A 200 -23.48 -25.11 16.05
C PRO A 200 -22.26 -25.19 15.12
N LEU A 201 -21.18 -25.81 15.59
CA LEU A 201 -20.00 -26.16 14.80
C LEU A 201 -19.79 -27.68 14.70
N SER A 202 -19.26 -28.15 13.57
CA SER A 202 -18.70 -29.49 13.46
C SER A 202 -17.48 -29.65 14.39
N PRO A 203 -17.13 -30.89 14.80
CA PRO A 203 -15.93 -31.11 15.60
C PRO A 203 -14.63 -30.61 14.93
N ALA A 204 -14.57 -30.62 13.60
CA ALA A 204 -13.42 -30.10 12.86
C ALA A 204 -13.38 -28.57 12.91
N ALA A 205 -14.51 -27.90 12.69
CA ALA A 205 -14.61 -26.44 12.79
C ALA A 205 -14.36 -25.94 14.22
N ALA A 206 -14.81 -26.66 15.24
CA ALA A 206 -14.50 -26.34 16.64
C ALA A 206 -12.99 -26.40 16.94
N ARG A 207 -12.28 -27.43 16.43
CA ARG A 207 -10.81 -27.49 16.57
C ARG A 207 -10.10 -26.36 15.83
N LEU A 208 -10.57 -26.04 14.61
CA LEU A 208 -10.02 -24.93 13.83
C LEU A 208 -10.25 -23.57 14.52
N ARG A 209 -11.45 -23.36 15.09
CA ARG A 209 -11.77 -22.19 15.91
C ARG A 209 -10.77 -22.03 17.05
N ASP A 210 -10.57 -23.09 17.82
CA ASP A 210 -9.71 -23.04 19.01
C ASP A 210 -8.24 -22.78 18.62
N ARG A 211 -7.77 -23.40 17.52
CA ARG A 211 -6.45 -23.11 16.94
C ARG A 211 -6.28 -21.65 16.52
N LEU A 212 -7.28 -21.08 15.82
CA LEU A 212 -7.25 -19.68 15.39
C LEU A 212 -7.30 -18.68 16.57
N LEU A 213 -7.95 -19.06 17.68
CA LEU A 213 -8.01 -18.24 18.89
C LEU A 213 -6.72 -18.31 19.72
N ASP A 214 -5.96 -19.41 19.61
CA ASP A 214 -4.64 -19.57 20.26
C ASP A 214 -3.50 -18.90 19.48
N TRP A 215 -3.67 -18.71 18.16
CA TRP A 215 -2.68 -18.04 17.31
C TRP A 215 -2.35 -16.62 17.80
N ASP A 216 -1.06 -16.31 17.88
CA ASP A 216 -0.51 -15.04 18.38
C ASP A 216 -0.68 -13.84 17.43
N ARG A 217 -1.33 -14.07 16.28
CA ARG A 217 -1.54 -13.10 15.20
C ARG A 217 -0.25 -12.60 14.54
N ARG A 218 0.81 -13.40 14.53
CA ARG A 218 2.05 -13.09 13.80
C ARG A 218 2.08 -13.82 12.47
N MET A 219 2.19 -13.06 11.39
CA MET A 219 2.33 -13.56 10.02
C MET A 219 3.79 -13.92 9.72
N GLU A 220 4.43 -14.69 10.59
CA GLU A 220 5.82 -15.13 10.38
C GLU A 220 5.91 -16.07 9.16
N ALA A 221 7.04 -16.01 8.44
CA ALA A 221 7.25 -16.83 7.25
C ALA A 221 7.10 -18.35 7.54
N ASP A 222 7.61 -18.80 8.69
CA ASP A 222 7.58 -20.21 9.11
C ASP A 222 6.30 -20.60 9.86
N SER A 223 5.33 -19.69 10.00
CA SER A 223 4.09 -19.96 10.75
C SER A 223 3.05 -20.70 9.90
N THR A 224 2.74 -21.93 10.29
CA THR A 224 1.59 -22.67 9.74
C THR A 224 0.26 -22.03 10.16
N ASP A 225 0.15 -21.47 11.38
CA ASP A 225 -1.09 -20.84 11.85
C ASP A 225 -1.43 -19.58 11.06
N ALA A 226 -0.42 -18.81 10.63
CA ALA A 226 -0.61 -17.69 9.71
C ALA A 226 -1.19 -18.15 8.36
N ALA A 227 -0.70 -19.28 7.81
CA ALA A 227 -1.24 -19.86 6.58
C ALA A 227 -2.70 -20.32 6.76
N VAL A 228 -3.01 -20.94 7.92
CA VAL A 228 -4.38 -21.34 8.26
C VAL A 228 -5.32 -20.13 8.39
N PHE A 229 -4.87 -19.07 9.06
CA PHE A 229 -5.63 -17.81 9.14
C PHE A 229 -5.83 -17.20 7.75
N ALA A 230 -4.82 -17.17 6.89
CA ALA A 230 -4.93 -16.64 5.53
C ALA A 230 -5.97 -17.41 4.69
N SER A 231 -5.96 -18.75 4.78
CA SER A 231 -6.96 -19.61 4.14
C SER A 231 -8.38 -19.33 4.63
N PHE A 232 -8.56 -19.27 5.96
CA PHE A 232 -9.84 -18.92 6.58
C PHE A 232 -10.32 -17.52 6.17
N ARG A 233 -9.45 -16.52 6.21
CA ARG A 233 -9.72 -15.14 5.77
C ARG A 233 -10.17 -15.11 4.31
N THR A 234 -9.50 -15.85 3.43
CA THR A 234 -9.87 -15.97 2.02
C THR A 234 -11.26 -16.58 1.85
N ALA A 235 -11.61 -17.64 2.60
CA ALA A 235 -12.95 -18.22 2.59
C ALA A 235 -14.01 -17.19 3.04
N VAL A 236 -13.76 -16.45 4.13
CA VAL A 236 -14.67 -15.39 4.61
C VAL A 236 -14.88 -14.31 3.54
N VAL A 237 -13.80 -13.82 2.91
CA VAL A 237 -13.87 -12.79 1.86
C VAL A 237 -14.72 -13.25 0.69
N ARG A 238 -14.51 -14.48 0.21
CA ARG A 238 -15.29 -15.04 -0.91
C ARG A 238 -16.77 -15.19 -0.57
N ARG A 239 -17.09 -15.63 0.64
CA ARG A 239 -18.48 -15.78 1.10
C ARG A 239 -19.19 -14.44 1.24
N LEU A 240 -18.51 -13.45 1.84
CA LEU A 240 -19.04 -12.09 1.93
C LEU A 240 -19.26 -11.49 0.53
N ALA A 241 -18.30 -11.66 -0.40
CA ALA A 241 -18.45 -11.17 -1.77
C ALA A 241 -19.57 -11.86 -2.56
N ALA A 242 -19.96 -13.08 -2.17
CA ALA A 242 -21.07 -13.82 -2.77
C ALA A 242 -22.43 -13.52 -2.13
N ASP A 243 -22.49 -12.68 -1.09
CA ASP A 243 -23.76 -12.31 -0.46
C ASP A 243 -24.65 -11.51 -1.43
N PRO A 244 -25.97 -11.76 -1.47
CA PRO A 244 -26.90 -11.03 -2.33
C PRO A 244 -26.86 -9.50 -2.18
N VAL A 245 -26.43 -8.96 -1.03
CA VAL A 245 -26.27 -7.52 -0.83
C VAL A 245 -25.26 -6.88 -1.80
N PHE A 246 -24.34 -7.67 -2.36
CA PHE A 246 -23.35 -7.22 -3.35
C PHE A 246 -23.66 -7.71 -4.77
N ALA A 247 -24.84 -8.28 -5.04
CA ALA A 247 -25.17 -8.86 -6.34
C ALA A 247 -25.02 -7.87 -7.50
N GLU A 248 -25.35 -6.59 -7.30
CA GLU A 248 -25.20 -5.53 -8.32
C GLU A 248 -23.74 -5.14 -8.60
N LEU A 249 -22.81 -5.55 -7.74
CA LEU A 249 -21.37 -5.29 -7.88
C LEU A 249 -20.59 -6.55 -8.33
N ALA A 250 -21.28 -7.67 -8.50
CA ALA A 250 -20.66 -8.93 -8.90
C ALA A 250 -20.31 -8.93 -10.41
N GLY A 251 -19.20 -9.58 -10.77
CA GLY A 251 -18.74 -9.69 -12.15
C GLY A 251 -17.67 -8.68 -12.54
N ALA A 252 -17.52 -8.46 -13.85
CA ALA A 252 -16.58 -7.49 -14.39
C ALA A 252 -17.11 -6.06 -14.16
N PRO A 253 -16.28 -5.13 -13.67
CA PRO A 253 -16.66 -3.73 -13.54
C PRO A 253 -17.00 -3.09 -14.89
N ASP A 254 -17.95 -2.16 -14.90
CA ASP A 254 -18.18 -1.30 -16.06
C ASP A 254 -16.99 -0.36 -16.30
N GLY A 255 -16.74 -0.05 -17.57
CA GLY A 255 -15.72 0.90 -17.97
C GLY A 255 -14.43 0.24 -18.48
N PRO A 256 -13.39 1.05 -18.78
CA PRO A 256 -12.15 0.55 -19.36
C PRO A 256 -11.44 -0.49 -18.49
N GLU A 257 -10.97 -1.56 -19.13
CA GLU A 257 -10.30 -2.71 -18.49
C GLU A 257 -9.10 -2.29 -17.64
N VAL A 258 -8.42 -1.21 -18.01
CA VAL A 258 -7.31 -0.65 -17.22
C VAL A 258 -7.71 -0.30 -15.79
N PHE A 259 -8.98 -0.05 -15.49
CA PHE A 259 -9.43 0.23 -14.12
C PHE A 259 -9.92 -1.00 -13.35
N HIS A 260 -10.15 -2.13 -14.04
CA HIS A 260 -10.75 -3.33 -13.43
C HIS A 260 -9.97 -3.85 -12.21
N PRO A 261 -8.62 -3.90 -12.19
CA PRO A 261 -7.88 -4.37 -11.01
C PRO A 261 -8.20 -3.61 -9.71
N TRP A 262 -8.68 -2.36 -9.80
CA TRP A 262 -9.09 -1.53 -8.67
C TRP A 262 -10.58 -1.56 -8.38
N LEU A 263 -11.39 -2.21 -9.21
CA LEU A 263 -12.85 -2.16 -9.13
C LEU A 263 -13.49 -3.54 -8.88
N TYR A 264 -12.75 -4.65 -9.08
CA TYR A 264 -13.26 -5.97 -8.76
C TYR A 264 -13.71 -6.11 -7.29
N LEU A 265 -14.88 -6.72 -7.10
CA LEU A 265 -15.54 -6.86 -5.81
C LEU A 265 -14.72 -7.65 -4.80
N ILE A 266 -14.18 -8.82 -5.18
CA ILE A 266 -13.47 -9.71 -4.23
C ILE A 266 -12.27 -9.00 -3.57
N PRO A 267 -11.32 -8.38 -4.31
CA PRO A 267 -10.26 -7.59 -3.70
C PRO A 267 -10.78 -6.47 -2.79
N ARG A 268 -11.86 -5.76 -3.19
CA ARG A 268 -12.44 -4.68 -2.40
C ARG A 268 -13.03 -5.17 -1.08
N VAL A 269 -13.73 -6.31 -1.09
CA VAL A 269 -14.20 -6.98 0.13
C VAL A 269 -13.02 -7.43 0.99
N GLY A 270 -11.96 -7.98 0.38
CA GLY A 270 -10.73 -8.36 1.06
C GLY A 270 -10.08 -7.23 1.84
N TYR A 271 -9.84 -6.09 1.19
CA TYR A 271 -9.24 -4.91 1.84
C TYR A 271 -10.19 -4.20 2.81
N ALA A 272 -11.51 -4.32 2.63
CA ALA A 272 -12.51 -3.72 3.50
C ALA A 272 -13.02 -4.65 4.61
N LEU A 273 -12.42 -5.84 4.77
CA LEU A 273 -12.98 -6.92 5.58
C LEU A 273 -13.31 -6.48 7.02
N GLU A 274 -12.38 -5.83 7.71
CA GLU A 274 -12.59 -5.30 9.06
C GLU A 274 -13.81 -4.36 9.13
N GLY A 275 -13.92 -3.44 8.17
CA GLY A 275 -15.04 -2.52 8.08
C GLY A 275 -16.35 -3.26 7.81
N LEU A 276 -16.33 -4.25 6.92
CA LEU A 276 -17.52 -5.06 6.61
C LEU A 276 -17.98 -5.90 7.81
N LEU A 277 -17.05 -6.42 8.61
CA LEU A 277 -17.34 -7.20 9.82
C LEU A 277 -17.92 -6.35 10.96
N THR A 278 -17.67 -5.04 10.97
CA THR A 278 -18.02 -4.16 12.11
C THR A 278 -19.06 -3.08 11.79
N THR A 279 -19.28 -2.77 10.51
CA THR A 279 -20.21 -1.71 10.09
C THR A 279 -21.67 -2.05 10.34
N HIS A 280 -22.46 -1.06 10.72
CA HIS A 280 -23.92 -1.13 10.83
C HIS A 280 -24.63 -0.63 9.56
N LEU A 281 -23.88 -0.19 8.54
CA LEU A 281 -24.44 0.31 7.27
C LEU A 281 -25.00 -0.80 6.36
N LEU A 282 -24.67 -2.05 6.63
CA LEU A 282 -25.17 -3.23 5.91
C LEU A 282 -25.90 -4.15 6.91
N PRO A 283 -27.13 -3.80 7.34
CA PRO A 283 -27.88 -4.57 8.32
C PRO A 283 -28.35 -5.93 7.79
N GLY A 284 -28.45 -6.10 6.46
CA GLY A 284 -28.83 -7.36 5.82
C GLY A 284 -27.71 -8.40 5.72
N LEU A 285 -26.46 -8.02 6.04
CA LEU A 285 -25.31 -8.91 5.92
C LEU A 285 -25.15 -9.75 7.20
N ASP A 286 -25.49 -11.05 7.12
CA ASP A 286 -25.32 -12.00 8.22
C ASP A 286 -23.86 -12.46 8.35
N ARG A 287 -23.07 -11.62 9.02
CA ARG A 287 -21.63 -11.84 9.24
C ARG A 287 -21.35 -13.15 9.96
N ALA A 288 -22.13 -13.47 11.00
CA ALA A 288 -21.92 -14.67 11.79
C ALA A 288 -22.17 -15.92 10.93
N ALA A 289 -23.21 -15.93 10.10
CA ALA A 289 -23.46 -17.04 9.18
C ALA A 289 -22.34 -17.21 8.14
N HIS A 290 -21.84 -16.12 7.55
CA HIS A 290 -20.74 -16.17 6.59
C HIS A 290 -19.44 -16.65 7.21
N VAL A 291 -19.08 -16.12 8.39
CA VAL A 291 -17.87 -16.51 9.12
C VAL A 291 -17.95 -17.97 9.57
N ARG A 292 -19.10 -18.40 10.11
CA ARG A 292 -19.32 -19.81 10.48
C ARG A 292 -19.18 -20.74 9.29
N ALA A 293 -19.80 -20.41 8.16
CA ALA A 293 -19.76 -21.28 7.01
C ALA A 293 -18.38 -21.29 6.32
N ALA A 294 -17.61 -20.19 6.38
CA ALA A 294 -16.20 -20.17 5.99
C ALA A 294 -15.35 -21.05 6.91
N LEU A 295 -15.59 -21.02 8.21
CA LEU A 295 -14.88 -21.86 9.18
C LEU A 295 -15.12 -23.36 8.91
N GLU A 296 -16.36 -23.74 8.64
CA GLU A 296 -16.72 -25.12 8.26
C GLU A 296 -16.05 -25.54 6.93
N GLU A 297 -16.06 -24.66 5.93
CA GLU A 297 -15.41 -24.90 4.64
C GLU A 297 -13.89 -25.10 4.80
N THR A 298 -13.21 -24.22 5.53
CA THR A 298 -11.78 -24.33 5.80
C THR A 298 -11.45 -25.58 6.62
N ALA A 299 -12.29 -25.96 7.57
CA ALA A 299 -12.08 -27.17 8.37
C ALA A 299 -12.28 -28.46 7.54
N ALA A 300 -13.23 -28.45 6.61
CA ALA A 300 -13.51 -29.59 5.72
C ALA A 300 -12.46 -29.77 4.61
N ALA A 301 -11.83 -28.69 4.16
CA ALA A 301 -10.77 -28.72 3.15
C ALA A 301 -9.41 -29.20 3.68
N GLU A 302 -9.32 -29.52 4.99
CA GLU A 302 -8.09 -29.72 5.76
C GLU A 302 -7.22 -28.46 5.79
N ALA A 303 -6.89 -27.99 7.00
CA ALA A 303 -6.13 -26.76 7.17
C ALA A 303 -4.71 -26.93 6.61
N PRO A 304 -4.11 -25.90 5.98
CA PRO A 304 -2.73 -25.96 5.53
C PRO A 304 -1.77 -26.45 6.63
N GLU A 305 -0.90 -27.39 6.27
CA GLU A 305 0.22 -27.85 7.11
C GLU A 305 1.54 -27.14 6.75
N ALA A 306 1.61 -26.60 5.53
CA ALA A 306 2.75 -25.83 5.04
C ALA A 306 2.86 -24.46 5.73
N PRO A 307 4.08 -23.94 5.94
CA PRO A 307 4.30 -22.59 6.44
C PRO A 307 3.75 -21.50 5.53
N TRP A 308 3.51 -20.31 6.09
CA TRP A 308 3.02 -19.15 5.34
C TRP A 308 3.88 -18.79 4.13
N SER A 309 5.20 -18.92 4.25
CA SER A 309 6.16 -18.62 3.17
C SER A 309 5.98 -19.48 1.92
N ASP A 310 5.33 -20.64 2.02
CA ASP A 310 5.15 -21.54 0.88
C ASP A 310 4.14 -20.99 -0.12
N SER A 311 3.07 -20.32 0.35
CA SER A 311 2.10 -19.63 -0.51
C SER A 311 2.38 -18.13 -0.66
N HIS A 312 2.91 -17.47 0.38
CA HIS A 312 3.21 -16.02 0.39
C HIS A 312 4.57 -15.71 -0.23
N ARG A 313 4.69 -15.98 -1.52
CA ARG A 313 5.93 -15.81 -2.29
C ARG A 313 5.96 -14.51 -3.07
N LEU A 314 7.13 -13.90 -3.14
CA LEU A 314 7.36 -12.72 -3.98
C LEU A 314 7.07 -13.06 -5.46
N THR A 315 6.23 -12.27 -6.11
CA THR A 315 5.94 -12.38 -7.54
C THR A 315 6.11 -11.01 -8.16
N PRO A 316 7.36 -10.58 -8.43
CA PRO A 316 7.63 -9.26 -8.94
C PRO A 316 7.23 -9.19 -10.42
N TRP A 317 6.68 -8.05 -10.85
CA TRP A 317 6.45 -7.81 -12.27
C TRP A 317 7.80 -7.73 -13.00
N GLN A 318 7.91 -8.45 -14.11
CA GLN A 318 9.10 -8.48 -14.95
C GLN A 318 8.70 -8.14 -16.38
N ALA A 319 9.41 -7.20 -17.00
CA ALA A 319 9.18 -6.84 -18.41
C ALA A 319 9.45 -8.03 -19.34
N VAL A 320 10.45 -8.85 -19.01
CA VAL A 320 10.75 -10.13 -19.66
C VAL A 320 10.83 -11.19 -18.56
N PRO A 321 9.77 -11.99 -18.35
CA PRO A 321 9.75 -13.01 -17.32
C PRO A 321 10.79 -14.09 -17.57
N ASP A 322 11.58 -14.39 -16.55
CA ASP A 322 12.41 -15.61 -16.50
C ASP A 322 11.57 -16.75 -15.87
N PRO A 323 11.19 -17.79 -16.63
CA PRO A 323 10.34 -18.87 -16.15
C PRO A 323 11.03 -19.76 -15.11
N ASP A 324 12.36 -19.73 -15.05
CA ASP A 324 13.15 -20.52 -14.11
C ASP A 324 13.49 -19.72 -12.83
N ALA A 325 13.05 -18.46 -12.75
CA ALA A 325 13.34 -17.59 -11.61
C ALA A 325 12.61 -18.04 -10.35
N GLU A 326 13.37 -18.45 -9.33
CA GLU A 326 12.83 -18.71 -8.01
C GLU A 326 12.77 -17.44 -7.16
N TRP A 327 11.61 -17.19 -6.58
CA TRP A 327 11.37 -16.05 -5.70
C TRP A 327 11.10 -16.51 -4.26
N PRO A 328 11.62 -15.80 -3.24
CA PRO A 328 11.53 -16.24 -1.86
C PRO A 328 10.09 -16.17 -1.33
N GLY A 329 9.78 -17.08 -0.42
CA GLY A 329 8.67 -16.93 0.52
C GLY A 329 8.96 -15.83 1.53
N LEU A 330 7.94 -15.09 1.92
CA LEU A 330 8.06 -13.93 2.81
C LEU A 330 7.16 -14.11 4.03
N GLY A 331 7.53 -13.45 5.13
CA GLY A 331 6.61 -13.16 6.22
C GLY A 331 5.88 -11.83 5.99
N GLY A 332 4.99 -11.47 6.90
CA GLY A 332 4.19 -10.25 6.84
C GLY A 332 2.86 -10.41 6.10
N ASP A 333 2.12 -9.31 6.03
CA ASP A 333 0.83 -9.16 5.37
C ASP A 333 0.59 -7.66 5.09
N HIS A 334 -0.51 -7.29 4.42
CA HIS A 334 -0.82 -5.90 4.08
C HIS A 334 -0.83 -4.92 5.28
N ASP A 335 -1.36 -5.37 6.42
CA ASP A 335 -1.54 -4.53 7.62
C ASP A 335 -0.43 -4.68 8.67
N CYS A 336 0.57 -5.54 8.41
CA CYS A 336 1.76 -5.68 9.27
C CYS A 336 2.76 -4.55 9.03
N VAL A 337 3.66 -4.28 9.98
CA VAL A 337 4.76 -3.33 9.75
C VAL A 337 5.68 -3.82 8.63
N ASN A 338 6.02 -5.11 8.63
CA ASN A 338 6.56 -5.80 7.47
C ASN A 338 5.45 -5.99 6.42
N ALA A 339 5.15 -4.92 5.68
CA ALA A 339 4.03 -4.85 4.76
C ALA A 339 4.31 -5.59 3.43
N THR A 340 4.08 -6.90 3.41
CA THR A 340 4.14 -7.75 2.21
C THR A 340 2.70 -8.04 1.75
N SER A 341 2.23 -7.27 0.78
CA SER A 341 0.81 -7.28 0.40
C SER A 341 0.51 -8.34 -0.65
N SER A 342 -0.32 -9.30 -0.26
CA SER A 342 -1.09 -10.17 -1.15
C SER A 342 -2.47 -9.56 -1.45
N VAL A 343 -3.36 -10.31 -2.10
CA VAL A 343 -4.74 -9.88 -2.38
C VAL A 343 -5.71 -10.89 -1.74
N PRO A 344 -6.18 -10.62 -0.50
CA PRO A 344 -7.07 -11.53 0.21
C PRO A 344 -8.30 -11.91 -0.63
N GLY A 345 -8.64 -13.20 -0.66
CA GLY A 345 -9.72 -13.73 -1.50
C GLY A 345 -9.29 -14.15 -2.91
N VAL A 346 -8.13 -13.69 -3.40
CA VAL A 346 -7.65 -13.95 -4.78
C VAL A 346 -6.35 -14.75 -4.78
N THR A 347 -5.28 -14.23 -4.18
CA THR A 347 -3.95 -14.86 -4.16
C THR A 347 -3.22 -14.49 -2.88
N ASP A 348 -2.40 -15.42 -2.40
CA ASP A 348 -1.45 -15.18 -1.31
C ASP A 348 -0.10 -14.66 -1.81
N THR A 349 0.17 -14.65 -3.12
CA THR A 349 1.46 -14.16 -3.64
C THR A 349 1.63 -12.65 -3.45
N VAL A 350 2.89 -12.23 -3.26
CA VAL A 350 3.26 -10.86 -2.94
C VAL A 350 3.64 -10.09 -4.19
N ALA A 351 2.78 -9.15 -4.60
CA ALA A 351 3.07 -8.23 -5.70
C ALA A 351 3.62 -6.88 -5.22
N ARG A 352 3.43 -6.54 -3.93
CA ARG A 352 3.86 -5.26 -3.35
C ARG A 352 4.53 -5.47 -1.99
N ALA A 353 5.70 -4.88 -1.81
CA ALA A 353 6.46 -4.90 -0.57
C ALA A 353 7.33 -3.64 -0.48
N SER A 354 8.17 -3.55 0.55
CA SER A 354 9.11 -2.44 0.73
C SER A 354 10.07 -2.32 -0.47
N ALA A 355 10.04 -1.18 -1.17
CA ALA A 355 10.98 -0.86 -2.24
C ALA A 355 12.38 -0.51 -1.72
N ALA A 356 12.46 -0.06 -0.46
CA ALA A 356 13.69 0.15 0.27
C ALA A 356 13.38 0.19 1.77
N ARG A 357 14.31 -0.31 2.58
CA ARG A 357 14.35 -0.12 4.03
C ARG A 357 15.61 0.65 4.37
N TYR A 358 15.54 1.59 5.29
CA TYR A 358 16.71 2.35 5.71
C TYR A 358 16.55 2.88 7.14
N VAL A 359 17.68 3.02 7.81
CA VAL A 359 17.83 3.70 9.09
C VAL A 359 19.00 4.65 8.98
N TRP A 360 18.75 5.93 9.23
CA TRP A 360 19.78 6.98 9.21
C TRP A 360 20.17 7.34 10.63
N ASP A 361 21.43 7.07 10.98
CA ASP A 361 22.04 7.62 12.19
C ASP A 361 22.66 8.97 11.83
N LEU A 362 22.03 10.04 12.33
CA LEU A 362 22.44 11.42 12.04
C LEU A 362 23.62 11.88 12.89
N ALA A 363 23.91 11.18 14.00
CA ALA A 363 25.07 11.45 14.84
C ALA A 363 26.33 10.78 14.27
N ASP A 364 26.17 9.57 13.71
CA ASP A 364 27.24 8.82 13.06
C ASP A 364 26.73 8.11 11.79
N ARG A 365 27.00 8.73 10.64
CA ARG A 365 26.54 8.24 9.34
C ARG A 365 27.07 6.85 8.99
N GLU A 366 28.20 6.42 9.56
CA GLU A 366 28.76 5.09 9.30
C GLU A 366 27.94 3.95 9.94
N ASN A 367 27.09 4.27 10.92
CA ASN A 367 26.16 3.32 11.53
C ASN A 367 24.81 3.22 10.78
N SER A 368 24.62 4.01 9.71
CA SER A 368 23.38 3.96 8.92
C SER A 368 23.26 2.65 8.15
N LEU A 369 22.04 2.17 7.99
CA LEU A 369 21.72 0.87 7.41
C LEU A 369 20.69 1.01 6.29
N TRP A 370 20.74 0.14 5.27
CA TRP A 370 19.77 0.11 4.18
C TRP A 370 19.66 -1.26 3.50
N ALA A 371 18.58 -1.50 2.76
CA ALA A 371 18.43 -2.63 1.85
C ALA A 371 17.40 -2.34 0.76
N VAL A 372 17.59 -2.92 -0.43
CA VAL A 372 16.63 -2.93 -1.54
C VAL A 372 16.21 -4.38 -1.88
N PRO A 373 15.02 -4.60 -2.48
CA PRO A 373 14.47 -5.94 -2.71
C PRO A 373 15.29 -6.84 -3.64
N LEU A 374 16.12 -6.26 -4.50
CA LEU A 374 16.89 -7.01 -5.50
C LEU A 374 18.38 -6.76 -5.28
N GLY A 375 18.95 -5.83 -6.02
CA GLY A 375 20.30 -5.33 -5.88
C GLY A 375 20.40 -3.98 -6.59
N ALA A 376 21.61 -3.46 -6.74
CA ALA A 376 21.83 -2.15 -7.33
C ALA A 376 21.75 -2.14 -8.88
N ASP A 377 21.78 -3.32 -9.53
CA ASP A 377 21.85 -3.45 -10.98
C ASP A 377 20.59 -4.11 -11.57
N GLY A 378 20.00 -3.47 -12.58
CA GLY A 378 18.84 -4.00 -13.30
C GLY A 378 19.17 -5.10 -14.32
N VAL A 379 20.45 -5.34 -14.62
CA VAL A 379 20.89 -6.28 -15.66
C VAL A 379 20.90 -7.72 -15.15
N THR A 380 20.11 -8.60 -15.78
CA THR A 380 20.12 -10.04 -15.49
C THR A 380 21.53 -10.63 -15.67
N GLY A 381 21.98 -11.41 -14.69
CA GLY A 381 23.32 -12.03 -14.67
C GLY A 381 24.41 -11.16 -14.04
N SER A 382 24.13 -9.87 -13.77
CA SER A 382 25.03 -9.04 -12.96
C SER A 382 25.16 -9.61 -11.54
N PRO A 383 26.37 -9.60 -10.93
CA PRO A 383 26.54 -9.94 -9.52
C PRO A 383 25.63 -9.13 -8.59
N HIS A 384 25.29 -7.90 -9.00
CA HIS A 384 24.46 -6.97 -8.24
C HIS A 384 22.99 -6.97 -8.67
N HIS A 385 22.54 -7.99 -9.41
CA HIS A 385 21.15 -8.10 -9.84
C HIS A 385 20.19 -8.44 -8.69
N ARG A 386 20.59 -9.36 -7.82
CA ARG A 386 19.76 -9.90 -6.72
C ARG A 386 20.57 -10.19 -5.44
N ASP A 387 21.74 -9.58 -5.28
CA ASP A 387 22.64 -9.83 -4.14
C ASP A 387 22.06 -9.40 -2.77
N GLN A 388 21.15 -8.43 -2.74
CA GLN A 388 20.45 -8.03 -1.52
C GLN A 388 19.15 -8.80 -1.26
N LEU A 389 18.60 -9.52 -2.25
CA LEU A 389 17.30 -10.22 -2.13
C LEU A 389 17.22 -11.15 -0.90
N PRO A 390 18.24 -11.99 -0.58
CA PRO A 390 18.16 -12.85 0.60
C PRO A 390 18.11 -12.06 1.93
N LEU A 391 18.86 -10.96 2.02
CA LEU A 391 18.88 -10.08 3.20
C LEU A 391 17.54 -9.35 3.33
N TRP A 392 17.07 -8.74 2.24
CA TRP A 392 15.81 -8.03 2.20
C TRP A 392 14.62 -8.93 2.52
N ALA A 393 14.62 -10.19 2.08
CA ALA A 393 13.57 -11.15 2.37
C ALA A 393 13.46 -11.45 3.88
N ARG A 394 14.59 -11.45 4.59
CA ARG A 394 14.66 -11.58 6.06
C ARG A 394 14.57 -10.25 6.81
N CYS A 395 14.32 -9.14 6.08
CA CYS A 395 14.33 -7.78 6.60
C CYS A 395 15.66 -7.38 7.27
N GLU A 396 16.77 -7.97 6.82
CA GLU A 396 18.12 -7.59 7.22
C GLU A 396 18.60 -6.39 6.37
N LEU A 397 19.44 -5.55 6.96
CA LEU A 397 19.99 -4.35 6.33
C LEU A 397 21.52 -4.45 6.24
N VAL A 398 22.09 -3.81 5.21
CA VAL A 398 23.54 -3.64 5.05
C VAL A 398 23.99 -2.23 5.43
N PRO A 399 25.26 -2.00 5.79
CA PRO A 399 25.76 -0.66 6.11
C PRO A 399 25.75 0.29 4.92
N VAL A 400 25.51 1.58 5.20
CA VAL A 400 25.78 2.67 4.24
C VAL A 400 27.25 3.07 4.36
N VAL A 401 28.06 2.71 3.37
CA VAL A 401 29.49 3.05 3.36
C VAL A 401 29.66 4.49 2.83
N THR A 402 30.10 5.39 3.70
CA THR A 402 30.36 6.80 3.34
C THR A 402 31.84 7.16 3.29
N ASP A 403 32.72 6.34 3.88
CA ASP A 403 34.17 6.47 3.75
C ASP A 403 34.64 6.03 2.35
N TRP A 404 35.00 7.01 1.55
CA TRP A 404 35.51 6.82 0.19
C TRP A 404 36.77 5.96 0.12
N THR A 405 37.56 5.84 1.19
CA THR A 405 38.76 4.99 1.21
C THR A 405 38.42 3.50 1.26
N ARG A 406 37.22 3.16 1.72
CA ARG A 406 36.69 1.79 1.74
C ARG A 406 36.01 1.40 0.43
N LEU A 407 35.72 2.38 -0.44
CA LEU A 407 35.05 2.17 -1.71
C LEU A 407 36.09 1.92 -2.81
N THR A 408 35.98 0.76 -3.47
CA THR A 408 36.73 0.49 -4.70
C THR A 408 35.81 0.69 -5.89
N LYS A 409 36.25 1.48 -6.87
CA LYS A 409 35.50 1.63 -8.13
C LYS A 409 35.43 0.28 -8.83
N GLU A 410 34.23 -0.25 -8.98
CA GLU A 410 33.98 -1.41 -9.82
C GLU A 410 34.30 -1.07 -11.29
N ARG A 411 35.07 -1.94 -11.95
CA ARG A 411 35.36 -1.85 -13.38
C ARG A 411 34.54 -2.94 -14.07
N SER A 412 33.30 -2.61 -14.38
CA SER A 412 32.39 -3.41 -15.21
C SER A 412 32.61 -3.12 -16.69
#